data_AF-A0A3S3RBC0-F1
#
_entry.id   AF-A0A3S3RBC0-F1
#
_cell.length_a   1.000
_cell.length_b   1.000
_cell.length_c   1.000
_cell.angle_alpha   90.00
_cell.angle_beta   90.00
_cell.angle_gamma   90.00
#
_symmetry.space_group_name_H-M   'P 1'
#
loop_
_entity.id
_entity.type
_entity.pdbx_description
1 polymer ?
#
loop_
_entity_poly.entity_id
_entity_poly.type
_entity_poly.pdbx_seq_one_letter_code
_entity_poly.pdbx_strand_id
1 'polypeptide(L)'
;MGALEKFIEKTINLVEGALSLLLLLMVLNVSFDVIMRYFFHNSSVAMQEMEWHFFAIIILVGMGVSLKAEAHVRVDFLFERFSDRAKAVINIFGTFFFLLPLALLITAGSFTFVHDSWLIGE
;
A
#
# COMPACT_ATOMS: atom_id res chain seq x y z
N MET A 1 5.37 20.86 -19.38
CA MET A 1 5.66 19.74 -18.47
C MET A 1 7.11 19.31 -18.64
N GLY A 2 7.89 19.38 -17.58
CA GLY A 2 9.33 19.05 -17.60
C GLY A 2 9.57 17.57 -17.88
N ALA A 3 10.77 17.20 -18.34
CA ALA A 3 11.13 15.80 -18.57
C ALA A 3 10.99 14.94 -17.29
N LEU A 4 11.29 15.53 -16.13
CA LEU A 4 11.15 14.91 -14.81
C LEU A 4 9.69 14.59 -14.46
N GLU A 5 8.77 15.51 -14.73
CA GLU A 5 7.34 15.36 -14.44
C GLU A 5 6.74 14.20 -15.24
N LYS A 6 7.04 14.13 -16.54
CA LYS A 6 6.61 13.01 -17.40
C LYS A 6 7.18 11.68 -16.94
N PHE A 7 8.42 11.66 -16.45
CA PHE A 7 9.03 10.44 -15.91
C PHE A 7 8.32 9.97 -14.64
N ILE A 8 8.04 10.88 -13.71
CA ILE A 8 7.31 10.57 -12.46
C ILE A 8 5.91 10.05 -12.79
N GLU A 9 5.17 10.74 -13.65
CA GLU A 9 3.82 10.32 -14.05
C GLU A 9 3.81 8.94 -14.69
N LYS A 10 4.76 8.66 -15.60
CA LYS A 10 4.87 7.37 -16.28
C LYS A 10 5.12 6.24 -15.27
N THR A 11 6.03 6.46 -14.33
CA THR A 11 6.35 5.46 -13.29
C THR A 11 5.13 5.20 -12.41
N ILE A 12 4.44 6.25 -11.96
CA ILE A 12 3.24 6.09 -11.12
C ILE A 12 2.14 5.34 -11.86
N ASN A 13 1.87 5.67 -13.12
CA ASN A 13 0.82 5.00 -13.90
C ASN A 13 1.17 3.52 -14.17
N LEU A 14 2.46 3.19 -14.34
CA LEU A 14 2.92 1.82 -14.48
C LEU A 14 2.69 1.03 -13.19
N VAL A 15 3.04 1.63 -12.04
CA VAL A 15 2.81 1.03 -10.72
C VAL A 15 1.32 0.82 -10.48
N GLU A 16 0.48 1.81 -10.78
CA GLU A 16 -0.98 1.71 -10.67
C GLU A 16 -1.55 0.56 -11.52
N GLY A 17 -1.10 0.44 -12.77
CA GLY A 17 -1.44 -0.67 -13.64
C GLY A 17 -1.05 -2.03 -13.03
N ALA A 18 0.18 -2.16 -12.52
CA ALA A 18 0.64 -3.38 -11.86
C ALA A 18 -0.19 -3.71 -10.60
N LEU A 19 -0.53 -2.71 -9.78
CA LEU A 19 -1.34 -2.88 -8.58
C LEU A 19 -2.77 -3.31 -8.89
N SER A 20 -3.39 -2.76 -9.94
CA SER A 20 -4.73 -3.19 -10.35
C SER A 20 -4.77 -4.65 -10.79
N LEU A 21 -3.74 -5.11 -11.51
CA LEU A 21 -3.59 -6.52 -11.87
C LEU A 21 -3.37 -7.40 -10.64
N LEU A 22 -2.55 -6.95 -9.70
CA LEU A 22 -2.26 -7.67 -8.45
C LEU A 22 -3.50 -7.80 -7.58
N LEU A 23 -4.35 -6.75 -7.53
CA LEU A 23 -5.65 -6.79 -6.86
C LEU A 23 -6.58 -7.81 -7.51
N LEU A 24 -6.63 -7.87 -8.84
CA LEU A 24 -7.41 -8.90 -9.54
C LEU A 24 -6.93 -10.31 -9.17
N LEU A 25 -5.61 -10.54 -9.18
CA LEU A 25 -5.02 -11.82 -8.78
C LEU A 25 -5.36 -12.17 -7.32
N MET A 26 -5.33 -11.19 -6.41
CA MET A 26 -5.73 -11.38 -5.01
C MET A 26 -7.19 -11.81 -4.89
N VAL A 27 -8.11 -11.14 -5.60
CA VAL A 27 -9.54 -11.49 -5.58
C VAL A 27 -9.77 -12.91 -6.10
N LEU A 28 -9.09 -13.29 -7.18
CA LEU A 28 -9.14 -14.67 -7.70
C LEU A 28 -8.59 -15.67 -6.69
N ASN A 29 -7.49 -15.34 -6.03
CA ASN A 29 -6.88 -16.19 -5.00
C ASN A 29 -7.82 -16.45 -3.83
N VAL A 30 -8.37 -15.39 -3.25
CA VAL A 30 -9.33 -15.46 -2.13
C VAL A 30 -10.58 -16.24 -2.55
N SER A 31 -11.10 -15.98 -3.76
CA SER A 31 -12.29 -16.67 -4.26
C SER A 31 -12.03 -18.17 -4.41
N PHE A 32 -10.88 -18.55 -4.95
CA PHE A 32 -10.49 -19.94 -5.10
C PHE A 32 -10.31 -20.61 -3.73
N ASP A 33 -9.61 -19.98 -2.79
CA ASP A 33 -9.40 -20.53 -1.46
C ASP A 33 -10.72 -20.73 -0.70
N VAL A 34 -11.64 -19.76 -0.76
CA VAL A 34 -12.99 -19.88 -0.18
C VAL A 34 -13.76 -21.04 -0.80
N ILE A 35 -13.72 -21.22 -2.12
CA ILE A 35 -14.39 -22.35 -2.79
C ILE A 35 -13.80 -23.68 -2.31
N MET A 36 -12.48 -23.81 -2.31
CA MET A 36 -11.79 -25.04 -1.87
C MET A 36 -12.11 -25.37 -0.42
N ARG A 37 -12.13 -24.36 0.45
CA ARG A 37 -12.38 -24.53 1.87
C ARG A 37 -13.80 -24.99 2.16
N TYR A 38 -14.82 -24.40 1.53
CA TYR A 38 -16.21 -24.69 1.87
C TYR A 38 -16.84 -25.82 1.04
N PHE A 39 -16.50 -25.95 -0.24
CA PHE A 39 -17.06 -27.01 -1.09
C PHE A 39 -16.25 -28.30 -1.02
N PHE A 40 -14.92 -28.18 -0.94
CA PHE A 40 -14.00 -29.32 -1.01
C PHE A 40 -13.37 -29.66 0.34
N HIS A 41 -13.70 -28.90 1.41
CA HIS A 41 -13.13 -29.06 2.76
C HIS A 41 -11.59 -29.07 2.75
N ASN A 42 -10.98 -28.37 1.79
CA ASN A 42 -9.54 -28.32 1.59
C ASN A 42 -9.08 -26.87 1.68
N SER A 43 -8.29 -26.56 2.71
CA SER A 43 -7.67 -25.24 2.89
C SER A 43 -6.17 -25.35 2.75
N SER A 44 -5.54 -24.46 1.97
CA SER A 44 -4.10 -24.45 1.77
C SER A 44 -3.48 -23.26 2.49
N VAL A 45 -2.51 -23.54 3.38
CA VAL A 45 -1.76 -22.49 4.10
C VAL A 45 -1.01 -21.59 3.12
N ALA A 46 -0.41 -22.18 2.08
CA ALA A 46 0.29 -21.41 1.05
C ALA A 46 -0.64 -20.43 0.30
N MET A 47 -1.91 -20.79 0.12
CA MET A 47 -2.89 -19.91 -0.53
C MET A 47 -3.21 -18.71 0.36
N GLN A 48 -3.41 -18.95 1.65
CA GLN A 48 -3.61 -17.91 2.65
C GLN A 48 -2.38 -17.00 2.78
N GLU A 49 -1.17 -17.54 2.84
CA GLU A 49 0.06 -16.74 2.88
C GLU A 49 0.18 -15.84 1.65
N MET A 50 -0.15 -16.35 0.46
CA MET A 50 -0.16 -15.56 -0.77
C MET A 50 -1.19 -14.41 -0.74
N GLU A 51 -2.35 -14.59 -0.09
CA GLU A 51 -3.32 -13.49 0.12
C GLU A 51 -2.70 -12.36 0.94
N TRP A 52 -2.00 -12.71 2.02
CA TRP A 52 -1.34 -11.72 2.88
C TRP A 52 -0.24 -10.97 2.15
N HIS A 53 0.50 -11.65 1.28
CA HIS A 53 1.57 -11.04 0.48
C HIS A 53 1.00 -10.08 -0.56
N PHE A 54 -0.03 -10.49 -1.30
CA PHE A 54 -0.71 -9.59 -2.23
C PHE A 54 -1.30 -8.37 -1.52
N PHE A 55 -1.98 -8.59 -0.39
CA PHE A 55 -2.56 -7.50 0.40
C PHE A 55 -1.49 -6.51 0.87
N ALA A 56 -0.38 -7.00 1.41
CA ALA A 56 0.72 -6.15 1.86
C ALA A 56 1.29 -5.29 0.73
N ILE A 57 1.55 -5.89 -0.45
CA ILE A 57 2.06 -5.15 -1.61
C ILE A 57 1.07 -4.09 -2.07
N ILE A 58 -0.22 -4.44 -2.17
CA ILE A 58 -1.28 -3.51 -2.62
C ILE A 58 -1.39 -2.32 -1.68
N ILE A 59 -1.41 -2.54 -0.37
CA ILE A 59 -1.56 -1.46 0.61
C ILE A 59 -0.30 -0.59 0.69
N LEU A 60 0.88 -1.20 0.81
CA LEU A 60 2.12 -0.47 1.03
C LEU A 60 2.52 0.37 -0.20
N VAL A 61 2.42 -0.21 -1.40
CA VAL A 61 2.76 0.50 -2.64
C VAL A 61 1.58 1.39 -3.09
N GLY A 62 0.35 0.93 -2.90
CA GLY A 62 -0.86 1.67 -3.25
C GLY A 62 -1.02 2.97 -2.46
N MET A 63 -0.52 3.04 -1.23
CA MET A 63 -0.52 4.28 -0.42
C MET A 63 0.12 5.47 -1.17
N GLY A 64 1.21 5.24 -1.90
CA GLY A 64 1.86 6.29 -2.71
C GLY A 64 1.01 6.73 -3.91
N VAL A 65 0.33 5.79 -4.57
CA VAL A 65 -0.60 6.09 -5.68
C VAL A 65 -1.81 6.86 -5.15
N SER A 66 -2.38 6.46 -4.01
CA SER A 66 -3.49 7.15 -3.34
C SER A 66 -3.12 8.56 -2.85
N LEU A 67 -1.85 8.79 -2.50
CA LEU A 67 -1.36 10.12 -2.15
C LEU A 67 -1.42 11.08 -3.35
N LYS A 68 -1.03 10.62 -4.56
CA LYS A 68 -1.18 11.41 -5.81
C LYS A 68 -2.65 11.71 -6.12
N ALA A 69 -3.54 10.74 -5.88
CA ALA A 69 -4.97 10.91 -6.11
C ALA A 69 -5.67 11.77 -5.04
N GLU A 70 -4.96 12.25 -4.02
CA GLU A 70 -5.51 12.94 -2.85
C GLU A 70 -6.72 12.22 -2.23
N ALA A 71 -6.69 10.89 -2.23
CA ALA A 71 -7.78 10.05 -1.72
C ALA A 71 -7.84 9.99 -0.18
N HIS A 72 -6.93 10.68 0.51
CA HIS A 72 -6.93 10.75 1.97
C HIS A 72 -8.00 11.74 2.43
N VAL A 73 -8.88 11.30 3.33
CA VAL A 73 -9.96 12.13 3.87
C VAL A 73 -9.37 13.38 4.50
N ARG A 74 -9.72 14.53 3.94
CA ARG A 74 -9.38 15.84 4.47
C ARG A 74 -10.66 16.60 4.81
N VAL A 75 -10.52 17.58 5.69
CA VAL A 75 -11.63 18.46 6.07
C VAL A 75 -11.72 19.58 5.04
N ASP A 76 -12.48 19.37 3.98
CA ASP A 76 -12.52 20.26 2.80
C ASP A 76 -12.89 21.71 3.15
N PHE A 77 -13.88 21.93 4.05
CA PHE A 77 -14.32 23.28 4.45
C PHE A 77 -13.22 24.10 5.16
N LEU A 78 -12.26 23.42 5.79
CA LEU A 78 -11.13 24.06 6.46
C LEU A 78 -10.04 24.39 5.44
N PHE A 79 -9.81 23.48 4.48
CA PHE A 79 -8.83 23.64 3.41
C PHE A 79 -9.17 24.78 2.46
N GLU A 80 -10.46 25.02 2.16
CA GLU A 80 -10.90 26.13 1.29
C GLU A 80 -10.47 27.51 1.81
N ARG A 81 -10.31 27.68 3.12
CA ARG A 81 -9.95 28.95 3.76
C ARG A 81 -8.45 29.23 3.77
N PHE A 82 -7.61 28.26 3.40
CA PHE A 82 -6.16 28.37 3.44
C PHE A 82 -5.57 28.82 2.11
N SER A 83 -4.44 29.53 2.17
CA SER A 83 -3.64 29.86 0.98
C SER A 83 -2.96 28.60 0.42
N ASP A 84 -2.61 28.61 -0.86
CA ASP A 84 -2.01 27.43 -1.51
C ASP A 84 -0.69 26.99 -0.86
N ARG A 85 0.08 27.94 -0.30
CA ARG A 85 1.28 27.62 0.48
C ARG A 85 0.96 26.89 1.79
N ALA A 86 -0.09 27.33 2.50
CA ALA A 86 -0.50 26.67 3.73
C ALA A 86 -1.03 25.26 3.45
N LYS A 87 -1.82 25.07 2.39
CA LYS A 87 -2.27 23.74 1.94
C LYS A 87 -1.09 22.81 1.65
N ALA A 88 -0.10 23.28 0.89
CA ALA A 88 1.09 22.48 0.56
C ALA A 88 1.89 22.08 1.80
N VAL A 89 2.10 23.02 2.74
CA VAL A 89 2.80 22.73 4.01
C VAL A 89 2.02 21.71 4.84
N ILE A 90 0.70 21.88 5.00
CA ILE A 90 -0.16 20.97 5.75
C ILE A 90 -0.13 19.57 5.12
N ASN A 91 -0.23 19.46 3.80
CA ASN A 91 -0.17 18.17 3.11
C ASN A 91 1.17 17.47 3.34
N ILE A 92 2.30 18.18 3.20
CA ILE A 92 3.63 17.59 3.42
C ILE A 92 3.80 17.18 4.88
N PHE A 93 3.59 18.09 5.83
CA PHE A 93 3.80 17.83 7.25
C PHE A 93 2.82 16.78 7.78
N GLY A 94 1.54 16.88 7.41
CA GLY A 94 0.53 15.90 7.80
C GLY A 94 0.89 14.51 7.28
N THR A 95 1.27 14.40 6.01
CA THR A 95 1.71 13.11 5.44
C THR A 95 2.88 12.53 6.23
N PHE A 96 3.96 13.29 6.46
CA PHE A 96 5.09 12.79 7.23
C PHE A 96 4.73 12.45 8.67
N PHE A 97 3.95 13.29 9.34
CA PHE A 97 3.59 13.10 10.75
C PHE A 97 2.72 11.86 10.97
N PHE A 98 1.83 11.52 10.04
CA PHE A 98 1.01 10.32 10.14
C PHE A 98 1.69 9.07 9.57
N LEU A 99 2.47 9.21 8.49
CA LEU A 99 3.10 8.09 7.81
C LEU A 99 4.37 7.61 8.52
N LEU A 100 5.21 8.51 9.05
CA LEU A 100 6.46 8.11 9.71
C LEU A 100 6.25 7.22 10.95
N PRO A 101 5.36 7.54 11.90
CA PRO A 101 5.14 6.67 13.05
C PRO A 101 4.65 5.28 12.65
N LEU A 102 3.76 5.20 11.66
CA LEU A 102 3.28 3.94 11.13
C LEU A 102 4.42 3.14 10.48
N ALA A 103 5.23 3.77 9.64
CA ALA A 103 6.38 3.15 9.00
C ALA A 103 7.39 2.63 10.04
N LEU A 104 7.71 3.44 11.05
CA LEU A 104 8.62 3.05 12.14
C LEU A 104 8.07 1.89 12.96
N LEU A 105 6.76 1.88 13.24
CA LEU A 105 6.11 0.79 13.97
C LEU A 105 6.23 -0.53 13.19
N ILE A 106 5.93 -0.51 11.89
CA ILE A 106 6.06 -1.68 11.01
C ILE A 106 7.53 -2.14 10.97
N THR A 107 8.47 -1.23 10.71
CA THR A 107 9.89 -1.57 10.63
C THR A 107 10.42 -2.15 11.94
N ALA A 108 10.11 -1.54 13.08
CA ALA A 108 10.55 -2.03 14.39
C ALA A 108 9.95 -3.40 14.72
N GLY A 109 8.66 -3.60 14.41
CA GLY A 109 7.98 -4.89 14.60
C GLY A 109 8.54 -6.00 13.72
N SER A 110 8.87 -5.69 12.46
CA SER A 110 9.43 -6.64 11.50
C SER A 110 10.92 -6.93 11.69
N PHE A 111 11.67 -6.04 12.36
CA PHE A 111 13.12 -6.17 12.48
C PHE A 111 13.56 -7.47 13.18
N THR A 112 12.88 -7.82 14.27
CA THR A 112 13.17 -9.07 15.02
C THR A 112 12.93 -10.30 14.16
N PHE A 113 11.80 -10.34 13.45
CA PHE A 113 11.46 -11.41 12.52
C PHE A 113 12.51 -11.60 11.42
N VAL A 114 12.92 -10.51 10.76
CA VAL A 114 13.93 -10.56 9.69
C VAL A 114 15.29 -10.99 10.23
N HIS A 115 15.67 -10.48 11.41
CA HIS A 115 16.93 -10.85 12.07
C HIS A 115 16.96 -12.34 12.42
N ASP A 116 15.87 -12.89 12.94
CA ASP A 116 15.79 -14.29 13.34
C ASP A 116 15.79 -15.22 12.12
N SER A 117 15.07 -14.90 11.04
CA SER A 117 15.15 -15.64 9.76
C SER A 117 16.58 -15.67 9.21
N TRP A 118 17.26 -14.52 9.19
CA TRP A 118 18.64 -14.41 8.74
C TRP A 118 19.61 -15.30 9.55
N LEU A 119 19.40 -15.41 10.86
CA LEU A 119 20.23 -16.27 11.73
C LEU A 119 20.01 -17.77 11.47
N ILE A 120 18.80 -18.16 11.07
CA ILE A 120 18.44 -19.56 10.82
C ILE A 120 18.80 -19.98 9.38
N GLY A 121 19.12 -19.02 8.51
CA GLY A 121 19.53 -19.26 7.12
C GLY A 121 18.35 -19.40 6.15
N GLU A 122 17.19 -18.86 6.54
CA GLU A 122 16.03 -18.60 5.67
C GLU A 122 16.12 -17.19 5.08
#